data_AF-A0A960J3D5-F1
#
_entry.id   AF-A0A960J3D5-F1
#
_cell.length_a   1.000
_cell.length_b   1.000
_cell.length_c   1.000
_cell.angle_alpha   90.00
_cell.angle_beta   90.00
_cell.angle_gamma   90.00
#
_symmetry.space_group_name_H-M   'P 1'
#
loop_
_entity.id
_entity.type
_entity.pdbx_description
1 polymer ?
#
loop_
_entity_poly.entity_id
_entity_poly.type
_entity_poly.pdbx_seq_one_letter_code
_entity_poly.pdbx_strand_id
1 'polypeptide(L)'
;MCYVDGPGTSVSRVCTNVSNEMRLDCNHDDYFSTAPPSGSYLDRNWNTADSRFLEDVPGTPQPPGPPQSVVATPGDHQVTLSWTKPTSDGGGPVLGYRVYRDGQPLPPVTTAPTTDGSDLVAGTSYTDTDAVNGVPHGYQVTAVNEIGESARSAVVSALAGVPRPDVQLATSRTGPFSFGDVFATSMTGNPQVLTRRAARGTAVTTFVRIENDRPGVDSFKVKGVGSGNGYTVRYLRGTTDVTAAVVAGTYTVTDVPAGGHVDLKMKVTIGTNAPRGSTRALTVTVKSKTVKTIKDVAQVRVKRA
;
A
#
# COMPACT_ATOMS: atom_id res chain seq x y z
N MET A 1 -25.23 -17.00 34.87
CA MET A 1 -25.21 -17.09 36.36
C MET A 1 -25.01 -15.71 36.99
N CYS A 2 -26.09 -14.98 37.26
CA CYS A 2 -26.06 -13.65 37.87
C CYS A 2 -26.15 -13.63 39.40
N TYR A 3 -25.96 -14.78 40.02
CA TYR A 3 -26.07 -14.95 41.45
C TYR A 3 -24.98 -15.89 41.95
N VAL A 4 -24.44 -15.60 43.13
CA VAL A 4 -23.55 -16.50 43.87
C VAL A 4 -24.35 -17.10 45.02
N ASP A 5 -24.23 -18.41 45.16
CA ASP A 5 -24.86 -19.26 46.16
C ASP A 5 -23.75 -20.02 46.91
N GLY A 6 -23.92 -20.20 48.22
CA GLY A 6 -23.10 -21.09 49.03
C GLY A 6 -23.85 -21.53 50.29
N PRO A 7 -23.47 -22.67 50.90
CA PRO A 7 -24.17 -23.22 52.06
C PRO A 7 -24.25 -22.20 53.21
N GLY A 8 -25.47 -21.83 53.60
CA GLY A 8 -25.72 -20.90 54.71
C GLY A 8 -25.62 -19.41 54.36
N THR A 9 -25.55 -19.04 53.08
CA THR A 9 -25.56 -17.63 52.64
C THR A 9 -26.80 -17.28 51.83
N SER A 10 -27.32 -16.07 51.99
CA SER A 10 -28.43 -15.54 51.20
C SER A 10 -27.97 -15.15 49.80
N VAL A 11 -28.75 -15.55 48.79
CA VAL A 11 -28.50 -15.29 47.37
C VAL A 11 -28.23 -13.79 47.11
N SER A 12 -27.15 -13.48 46.40
CA SER A 12 -26.76 -12.10 46.06
C SER A 12 -26.60 -11.90 44.55
N ARG A 13 -27.17 -10.81 44.02
CA ARG A 13 -27.13 -10.47 42.58
C ARG A 13 -25.78 -9.86 42.21
N VAL A 14 -25.08 -10.48 41.27
CA VAL A 14 -23.69 -10.12 40.89
C VAL A 14 -23.62 -9.31 39.59
N CYS A 15 -24.69 -9.29 38.80
CA CYS A 15 -24.72 -8.59 37.51
C CYS A 15 -25.24 -7.15 37.65
N THR A 16 -24.32 -6.18 37.67
CA THR A 16 -24.62 -4.73 37.64
C THR A 16 -24.33 -4.08 36.29
N ASN A 17 -23.75 -4.81 35.33
CA ASN A 17 -23.31 -4.29 34.04
C ASN A 17 -24.02 -5.02 32.87
N VAL A 18 -24.66 -4.24 31.99
CA VAL A 18 -25.41 -4.70 30.81
C VAL A 18 -24.55 -5.40 29.76
N SER A 19 -23.22 -5.26 29.79
CA SER A 19 -22.32 -6.01 28.91
C SER A 19 -22.28 -7.52 29.20
N ASN A 20 -22.68 -7.93 30.40
CA ASN A 20 -22.69 -9.35 30.82
C ASN A 20 -24.03 -10.03 30.52
N GLU A 21 -25.03 -9.27 30.05
CA GLU A 21 -26.38 -9.74 29.72
C GLU A 21 -26.34 -10.87 28.68
N MET A 22 -25.60 -10.65 27.58
CA MET A 22 -25.49 -11.61 26.48
C MET A 22 -24.56 -12.79 26.79
N ARG A 23 -23.78 -12.75 27.88
CA ARG A 23 -22.81 -13.80 28.23
C ARG A 23 -23.30 -14.76 29.33
N LEU A 24 -24.25 -14.31 30.14
CA LEU A 24 -24.69 -15.01 31.35
C LEU A 24 -26.20 -15.28 31.40
N ASP A 25 -26.91 -14.94 30.32
CA ASP A 25 -28.36 -15.05 30.10
C ASP A 25 -29.18 -14.61 31.32
N CYS A 26 -29.25 -13.30 31.51
CA CYS A 26 -29.76 -12.76 32.76
C CYS A 26 -31.27 -12.49 32.69
N ASN A 27 -31.90 -12.70 31.53
CA ASN A 27 -33.23 -12.20 31.24
C ASN A 27 -34.19 -13.24 30.66
N HIS A 28 -34.20 -14.40 31.32
CA HIS A 28 -35.30 -15.38 31.36
C HIS A 28 -35.38 -16.44 30.25
N ASP A 29 -34.61 -17.51 30.36
CA ASP A 29 -35.09 -18.82 29.90
C ASP A 29 -34.67 -20.05 30.76
N ASP A 30 -33.78 -19.90 31.73
CA ASP A 30 -33.49 -20.91 32.73
C ASP A 30 -34.49 -20.83 33.91
N TYR A 31 -35.51 -21.71 33.83
CA TYR A 31 -36.54 -21.95 34.85
C TYR A 31 -35.91 -22.26 36.22
N PHE A 32 -35.62 -21.22 37.00
CA PHE A 32 -35.32 -21.31 38.43
C PHE A 32 -36.62 -21.02 39.20
N SER A 33 -37.39 -22.06 39.51
CA SER A 33 -38.44 -21.94 40.53
C SER A 33 -37.86 -22.34 41.87
N THR A 34 -37.72 -21.40 42.81
CA THR A 34 -37.22 -21.67 44.16
C THR A 34 -38.26 -22.36 45.07
N ALA A 35 -39.49 -22.58 44.56
CA ALA A 35 -40.58 -23.23 45.27
C ALA A 35 -41.57 -23.89 44.27
N PRO A 36 -41.16 -24.97 43.58
CA PRO A 36 -42.05 -25.65 42.65
C PRO A 36 -43.25 -26.28 43.40
N PRO A 37 -44.46 -26.31 42.81
CA PRO A 37 -45.59 -27.01 43.41
C PRO A 37 -45.27 -28.48 43.64
N SER A 38 -45.63 -29.01 44.81
CA SER A 38 -45.39 -30.40 45.18
C SER A 38 -46.03 -31.35 44.17
N GLY A 39 -45.25 -32.31 43.68
CA GLY A 39 -45.63 -33.29 42.66
C GLY A 39 -45.31 -32.89 41.21
N SER A 40 -44.91 -31.65 40.96
CA SER A 40 -44.55 -31.16 39.62
C SER A 40 -43.27 -31.84 39.08
N TYR A 41 -43.03 -31.72 37.77
CA TYR A 41 -41.79 -32.22 37.15
C TYR A 41 -40.54 -31.57 37.78
N LEU A 42 -40.63 -30.29 38.14
CA LEU A 42 -39.55 -29.52 38.76
C LEU A 42 -39.32 -29.86 40.24
N ASP A 43 -40.34 -30.38 40.94
CA ASP A 43 -40.24 -30.86 42.33
C ASP A 43 -39.37 -32.13 42.46
N ARG A 44 -39.23 -32.91 41.37
CA ARG A 44 -38.47 -34.17 41.36
C ARG A 44 -37.24 -34.19 40.46
N ASN A 45 -37.07 -33.19 39.60
CA ASN A 45 -35.95 -33.08 38.68
C ASN A 45 -35.25 -31.73 38.89
N TRP A 46 -34.49 -31.63 39.98
CA TRP A 46 -33.65 -30.48 40.26
C TRP A 46 -32.57 -30.41 39.18
N ASN A 47 -32.69 -29.45 38.28
CA ASN A 47 -31.65 -29.12 37.32
C ASN A 47 -30.50 -28.43 38.07
N THR A 48 -29.46 -29.18 38.41
CA THR A 48 -28.15 -28.60 38.69
C THR A 48 -27.74 -27.84 37.42
N ALA A 49 -27.76 -26.52 37.45
CA ALA A 49 -27.23 -25.71 36.35
C ALA A 49 -25.75 -26.06 36.21
N ASP A 50 -25.45 -26.85 35.19
CA ASP A 50 -24.11 -27.31 34.90
C ASP A 50 -23.41 -26.26 34.05
N SER A 51 -22.38 -25.63 34.60
CA SER A 51 -21.55 -24.65 33.89
C SER A 51 -20.82 -25.23 32.68
N ARG A 52 -20.88 -26.56 32.44
CA ARG A 52 -20.47 -27.19 31.17
C ARG A 52 -21.31 -26.75 29.95
N PHE A 53 -22.45 -26.07 30.14
CA PHE A 53 -23.18 -25.41 29.05
C PHE A 53 -22.57 -24.06 28.61
N LEU A 54 -21.63 -23.50 29.39
CA LEU A 54 -20.96 -22.23 29.08
C LEU A 54 -19.58 -22.40 28.43
N GLU A 55 -19.04 -23.62 28.42
CA GLU A 55 -17.81 -23.94 27.67
C GLU A 55 -18.17 -24.78 26.46
N ASP A 56 -18.02 -24.17 25.29
CA ASP A 56 -18.15 -24.76 23.95
C ASP A 56 -19.47 -25.49 23.64
N VAL A 57 -20.56 -24.73 23.54
CA VAL A 57 -21.71 -25.17 22.72
C VAL A 57 -21.32 -25.02 21.25
N PRO A 58 -21.26 -26.12 20.46
CA PRO A 58 -21.13 -26.02 19.01
C PRO A 58 -22.34 -25.24 18.47
N GLY A 59 -22.12 -24.02 17.98
CA GLY A 59 -23.17 -23.18 17.39
C GLY A 59 -23.31 -21.76 17.95
N THR A 60 -22.54 -21.36 18.96
CA THR A 60 -22.43 -19.92 19.29
C THR A 60 -21.49 -19.24 18.29
N PRO A 61 -21.95 -18.20 17.56
CA PRO A 61 -21.07 -17.51 16.63
C PRO A 61 -19.88 -16.88 17.36
N GLN A 62 -18.69 -17.02 16.78
CA GLN A 62 -17.43 -16.48 17.26
C GLN A 62 -16.83 -15.53 16.20
N PRO A 63 -15.86 -14.67 16.56
CA PRO A 63 -15.06 -13.99 15.55
C PRO A 63 -14.38 -15.01 14.61
N PRO A 64 -14.07 -14.62 13.35
CA PRO A 64 -13.42 -15.53 12.42
C PRO A 64 -12.02 -15.93 12.90
N GLY A 65 -11.46 -16.97 12.27
CA GLY A 65 -10.02 -17.23 12.35
C GLY A 65 -9.19 -16.14 11.64
N PRO A 66 -7.86 -16.11 11.84
CA PRO A 66 -6.99 -15.20 11.10
C PRO A 66 -6.94 -15.55 9.59
N PRO A 67 -6.86 -14.55 8.70
CA PRO A 67 -6.55 -14.76 7.29
C PRO A 67 -5.26 -15.57 7.08
N GLN A 68 -5.23 -16.34 5.99
CA GLN A 68 -4.15 -17.27 5.68
C GLN A 68 -3.35 -16.80 4.46
N SER A 69 -2.18 -17.41 4.24
CA SER A 69 -1.34 -17.22 3.05
C SER A 69 -1.17 -15.76 2.63
N VAL A 70 -0.94 -14.87 3.61
CA VAL A 70 -0.72 -13.44 3.34
C VAL A 70 0.58 -13.30 2.55
N VAL A 71 0.53 -12.55 1.46
CA VAL A 71 1.67 -12.23 0.61
C VAL A 71 1.70 -10.71 0.44
N ALA A 72 2.87 -10.12 0.61
CA ALA A 72 3.11 -8.70 0.35
C ALA A 72 4.06 -8.58 -0.86
N THR A 73 3.57 -8.01 -1.94
CA THR A 73 4.30 -7.83 -3.20
C THR A 73 4.71 -6.36 -3.32
N PRO A 74 6.02 -6.05 -3.29
CA PRO A 74 6.50 -4.68 -3.45
C PRO A 74 6.17 -4.09 -4.83
N GLY A 75 5.84 -2.80 -4.83
CA GLY A 75 5.84 -1.92 -6.01
C GLY A 75 6.45 -0.57 -5.65
N ASP A 76 6.41 0.37 -6.58
CA ASP A 76 6.94 1.73 -6.38
C ASP A 76 5.96 2.61 -5.61
N HIS A 77 6.42 3.14 -4.48
CA HIS A 77 5.63 3.81 -3.44
C HIS A 77 4.40 3.01 -2.99
N GLN A 78 4.42 1.69 -3.19
CA GLN A 78 3.28 0.84 -2.87
C GLN A 78 3.66 -0.59 -2.47
N VAL A 79 2.75 -1.25 -1.77
CA VAL A 79 2.80 -2.69 -1.51
C VAL A 79 1.43 -3.29 -1.76
N THR A 80 1.34 -4.26 -2.66
CA THR A 80 0.11 -5.00 -2.91
C THR A 80 0.09 -6.27 -2.06
N LEU A 81 -0.89 -6.35 -1.16
CA LEU A 81 -1.20 -7.48 -0.34
C LEU A 81 -2.24 -8.38 -0.97
N SER A 82 -2.07 -9.68 -0.84
CA SER A 82 -3.09 -10.69 -1.11
C SER A 82 -3.10 -11.73 -0.01
N TRP A 83 -4.25 -12.34 0.24
CA TRP A 83 -4.42 -13.38 1.27
C TRP A 83 -5.52 -14.35 0.88
N THR A 84 -5.66 -15.42 1.64
CA THR A 84 -6.81 -16.34 1.57
C THR A 84 -7.69 -16.19 2.81
N LYS A 85 -8.96 -16.58 2.66
CA LYS A 85 -9.95 -16.52 3.74
C LYS A 85 -9.49 -17.36 4.96
N PRO A 86 -9.96 -17.03 6.17
CA PRO A 86 -9.79 -17.89 7.34
C PRO A 86 -10.31 -19.30 7.11
N THR A 87 -9.75 -20.28 7.84
CA THR A 87 -10.24 -21.68 7.83
C THR A 87 -11.58 -21.86 8.53
N SER A 88 -11.92 -20.96 9.44
CA SER A 88 -13.21 -20.87 10.11
C SER A 88 -13.71 -19.43 10.06
N ASP A 89 -14.98 -19.25 9.73
CA ASP A 89 -15.68 -17.97 9.78
C ASP A 89 -16.34 -17.71 11.15
N GLY A 90 -16.17 -18.64 12.09
CA GLY A 90 -16.76 -18.57 13.42
C GLY A 90 -18.27 -18.80 13.42
N GLY A 91 -18.86 -19.34 12.35
CA GLY A 91 -20.31 -19.59 12.26
C GLY A 91 -21.12 -18.41 11.73
N GLY A 92 -20.47 -17.34 11.27
CA GLY A 92 -21.11 -16.19 10.62
C GLY A 92 -20.30 -15.67 9.43
N PRO A 93 -20.92 -15.01 8.44
CA PRO A 93 -20.20 -14.57 7.24
C PRO A 93 -19.14 -13.52 7.56
N VAL A 94 -17.96 -13.64 6.94
CA VAL A 94 -16.92 -12.60 6.98
C VAL A 94 -17.42 -11.37 6.20
N LEU A 95 -17.56 -10.25 6.89
CA LEU A 95 -17.99 -8.95 6.36
C LEU A 95 -16.86 -8.25 5.59
N GLY A 96 -15.61 -8.50 5.97
CA GLY A 96 -14.43 -7.98 5.28
C GLY A 96 -13.16 -8.14 6.10
N TYR A 97 -12.13 -7.37 5.74
CA TYR A 97 -10.79 -7.45 6.33
C TYR A 97 -10.26 -6.08 6.77
N ARG A 98 -9.46 -6.06 7.84
CA ARG A 98 -8.64 -4.91 8.20
C ARG A 98 -7.18 -5.20 7.88
N VAL A 99 -6.51 -4.22 7.29
CA VAL A 99 -5.09 -4.31 6.93
C VAL A 99 -4.30 -3.41 7.85
N TYR A 100 -3.18 -3.91 8.34
CA TYR A 100 -2.30 -3.21 9.26
C TYR A 100 -0.91 -3.05 8.64
N ARG A 101 -0.30 -1.89 8.83
CA ARG A 101 1.11 -1.60 8.55
C ARG A 101 1.79 -1.13 9.82
N ASP A 102 2.87 -1.81 10.20
CA ASP A 102 3.66 -1.51 11.40
C ASP A 102 2.79 -1.38 12.67
N GLY A 103 1.75 -2.22 12.73
CA GLY A 103 0.80 -2.28 13.83
C GLY A 103 -0.36 -1.29 13.78
N GLN A 104 -0.35 -0.33 12.85
CA GLN A 104 -1.40 0.68 12.65
C GLN A 104 -2.36 0.27 11.53
N PRO A 105 -3.68 0.49 11.67
CA PRO A 105 -4.64 0.18 10.62
C PRO A 105 -4.44 1.12 9.41
N LEU A 106 -4.62 0.58 8.20
CA LEU A 106 -4.67 1.35 6.97
C LEU A 106 -6.12 1.61 6.52
N PRO A 107 -6.40 2.69 5.77
CA PRO A 107 -7.71 2.93 5.15
C PRO A 107 -8.18 1.70 4.34
N PRO A 108 -9.49 1.45 4.19
CA PRO A 108 -10.63 2.33 4.49
C PRO A 108 -11.03 2.39 5.97
N VAL A 109 -10.30 1.74 6.87
CA VAL A 109 -10.61 1.68 8.30
C VAL A 109 -10.75 3.07 8.91
N THR A 110 -11.92 3.35 9.51
CA THR A 110 -12.15 4.55 10.34
C THR A 110 -11.96 4.21 11.83
N THR A 111 -11.75 5.22 12.67
CA THR A 111 -11.53 5.02 14.12
C THR A 111 -12.75 4.52 14.89
N ALA A 112 -13.92 4.42 14.25
CA ALA A 112 -15.13 3.81 14.78
C ALA A 112 -15.50 2.60 13.91
N PRO A 113 -15.47 1.36 14.43
CA PRO A 113 -15.90 0.19 13.67
C PRO A 113 -17.35 0.36 13.25
N THR A 114 -17.64 0.23 11.96
CA THR A 114 -19.03 0.18 11.50
C THR A 114 -19.53 -1.26 11.54
N THR A 115 -20.76 -1.45 11.99
CA THR A 115 -21.39 -2.78 12.05
C THR A 115 -21.76 -3.33 10.66
N ASP A 116 -21.76 -2.49 9.63
CA ASP A 116 -22.10 -2.85 8.24
C ASP A 116 -20.88 -3.25 7.40
N GLY A 117 -19.67 -3.20 7.96
CA GLY A 117 -18.43 -3.52 7.25
C GLY A 117 -18.00 -2.51 6.18
N SER A 118 -18.64 -1.33 6.11
CA SER A 118 -18.30 -0.28 5.14
C SER A 118 -16.89 0.29 5.31
N ASP A 119 -16.27 0.10 6.48
CA ASP A 119 -14.88 0.48 6.77
C ASP A 119 -13.86 -0.65 6.52
N LEU A 120 -14.29 -1.76 5.90
CA LEU A 120 -13.48 -2.96 5.67
C LEU A 120 -13.09 -3.12 4.19
N VAL A 121 -12.00 -3.83 3.96
CA VAL A 121 -11.66 -4.33 2.62
C VAL A 121 -12.56 -5.53 2.32
N ALA A 122 -13.44 -5.41 1.33
CA ALA A 122 -14.39 -6.49 0.97
C ALA A 122 -13.73 -7.69 0.24
N GLY A 123 -12.63 -7.46 -0.47
CA GLY A 123 -11.88 -8.47 -1.20
C GLY A 123 -10.72 -9.07 -0.38
N THR A 124 -10.01 -10.03 -0.97
CA THR A 124 -8.80 -10.63 -0.37
C THR A 124 -7.50 -10.05 -0.93
N SER A 125 -7.55 -8.77 -1.30
CA SER A 125 -6.44 -8.01 -1.85
C SER A 125 -6.54 -6.54 -1.44
N TYR A 126 -5.41 -5.92 -1.18
CA TYR A 126 -5.32 -4.51 -0.81
C TYR A 126 -3.99 -3.92 -1.31
N THR A 127 -4.00 -2.70 -1.82
CA THR A 127 -2.77 -2.00 -2.18
C THR A 127 -2.57 -0.83 -1.23
N ASP A 128 -1.52 -0.89 -0.42
CA ASP A 128 -1.02 0.26 0.31
C ASP A 128 -0.28 1.15 -0.69
N THR A 129 -0.85 2.30 -1.05
CA THR A 129 -0.27 3.28 -1.99
C THR A 129 0.56 4.37 -1.31
N ASP A 130 0.70 4.30 0.02
CA ASP A 130 1.45 5.26 0.82
C ASP A 130 2.71 4.62 1.41
N ALA A 131 3.13 3.46 0.88
CA ALA A 131 4.34 2.78 1.33
C ALA A 131 5.56 3.56 0.84
N VAL A 132 6.56 3.77 1.71
CA VAL A 132 7.73 4.55 1.32
C VAL A 132 8.79 3.60 0.76
N ASN A 133 9.23 3.86 -0.46
CA ASN A 133 10.28 3.06 -1.08
C ASN A 133 11.56 2.99 -0.26
N GLY A 134 12.15 1.80 -0.16
CA GLY A 134 13.31 1.51 0.66
C GLY A 134 13.06 1.50 2.17
N VAL A 135 11.82 1.67 2.63
CA VAL A 135 11.44 1.45 4.03
C VAL A 135 10.81 0.06 4.16
N PRO A 136 11.36 -0.83 5.01
CA PRO A 136 10.73 -2.10 5.29
C PRO A 136 9.48 -1.86 6.15
N HIS A 137 8.36 -2.42 5.71
CA HIS A 137 7.09 -2.38 6.43
C HIS A 137 6.65 -3.80 6.78
N GLY A 138 6.13 -3.97 8.00
CA GLY A 138 5.48 -5.21 8.44
C GLY A 138 3.97 -5.12 8.26
N TYR A 139 3.38 -6.09 7.55
CA TYR A 139 1.95 -6.12 7.28
C TYR A 139 1.26 -7.30 7.94
N GLN A 140 0.02 -7.07 8.37
CA GLN A 140 -0.87 -8.09 8.92
C GLN A 140 -2.31 -7.83 8.45
N VAL A 141 -3.11 -8.88 8.42
CA VAL A 141 -4.53 -8.80 8.05
C VAL A 141 -5.38 -9.51 9.11
N THR A 142 -6.56 -8.98 9.41
CA THR A 142 -7.60 -9.63 10.22
C THR A 142 -8.87 -9.78 9.39
N ALA A 143 -9.70 -10.75 9.76
CA ALA A 143 -11.05 -10.92 9.23
C ALA A 143 -12.07 -10.44 10.26
N VAL A 144 -13.19 -9.88 9.81
CA VAL A 144 -14.24 -9.34 10.67
C VAL A 144 -15.58 -9.94 10.29
N ASN A 145 -16.36 -10.39 11.27
CA ASN A 145 -17.78 -10.73 11.13
C ASN A 145 -18.62 -9.90 12.13
N GLU A 146 -19.91 -10.21 12.26
CA GLU A 146 -20.82 -9.50 13.18
C GLU A 146 -20.46 -9.66 14.67
N ILE A 147 -19.71 -10.71 15.02
CA ILE A 147 -19.26 -10.98 16.39
C ILE A 147 -18.00 -10.19 16.72
N GLY A 148 -17.10 -10.03 15.75
CA GLY A 148 -15.95 -9.17 15.89
C GLY A 148 -14.78 -9.49 14.97
N GLU A 149 -13.64 -8.93 15.34
CA GLU A 149 -12.38 -9.05 14.62
C GLU A 149 -11.56 -10.27 15.08
N SER A 150 -10.98 -10.99 14.12
CA SER A 150 -10.10 -12.12 14.36
C SER A 150 -8.78 -11.72 15.01
N ALA A 151 -8.00 -12.70 15.45
CA ALA A 151 -6.57 -12.50 15.65
C ALA A 151 -5.89 -12.04 14.34
N ARG A 152 -4.77 -11.32 14.46
CA ARG A 152 -3.95 -10.92 13.30
C ARG A 152 -3.28 -12.14 12.65
N SER A 153 -3.15 -12.10 11.33
CA SER A 153 -2.28 -13.03 10.60
C SER A 153 -0.83 -12.97 11.08
N ALA A 154 -0.03 -13.94 10.64
CA ALA A 154 1.42 -13.82 10.68
C ALA A 154 1.86 -12.52 9.98
N VAL A 155 2.93 -11.89 10.50
CA VAL A 155 3.53 -10.70 9.89
C VAL A 155 4.24 -11.11 8.61
N VAL A 156 3.97 -10.39 7.53
CA VAL A 156 4.77 -10.44 6.31
C VAL A 156 5.49 -9.12 6.12
N SER A 157 6.80 -9.18 5.82
CA SER A 157 7.58 -7.97 5.57
C SER A 157 7.71 -7.72 4.07
N ALA A 158 7.55 -6.47 3.66
CA ALA A 158 7.88 -6.01 2.32
C ALA A 158 8.73 -4.73 2.39
N LEU A 159 9.63 -4.60 1.41
CA LEU A 159 10.42 -3.39 1.18
C LEU A 159 9.87 -2.76 -0.10
N ALA A 160 9.12 -1.66 0.01
CA ALA A 160 8.58 -0.98 -1.17
C ALA A 160 9.72 -0.51 -2.10
N GLY A 161 9.55 -0.66 -3.40
CA GLY A 161 10.47 -0.21 -4.46
C GLY A 161 11.97 -0.40 -4.19
N VAL A 162 12.79 0.37 -4.91
CA VAL A 162 14.23 0.44 -4.65
C VAL A 162 14.58 1.89 -4.35
N PRO A 163 15.26 2.19 -3.22
CA PRO A 163 15.54 3.57 -2.82
C PRO A 163 16.60 4.22 -3.72
N ARG A 164 16.20 4.76 -4.87
CA ARG A 164 17.07 5.46 -5.83
C ARG A 164 16.31 6.51 -6.65
N PRO A 165 16.99 7.44 -7.34
CA PRO A 165 16.32 8.25 -8.35
C PRO A 165 15.73 7.36 -9.45
N ASP A 166 14.58 7.75 -10.00
CA ASP A 166 13.98 7.18 -11.22
C ASP A 166 13.83 8.25 -12.31
N VAL A 167 14.29 7.90 -13.53
CA VAL A 167 14.30 8.76 -14.71
C VAL A 167 13.29 8.26 -15.74
N GLN A 168 12.07 8.74 -15.58
CA GLN A 168 11.00 8.39 -16.50
C GLN A 168 10.96 9.31 -17.73
N LEU A 169 10.40 8.84 -18.85
CA LEU A 169 10.33 9.62 -20.10
C LEU A 169 8.92 9.68 -20.67
N ALA A 170 8.50 10.85 -21.16
CA ALA A 170 7.20 11.03 -21.80
C ALA A 170 7.25 11.97 -23.02
N THR A 171 6.22 11.89 -23.87
CA THR A 171 6.01 12.80 -25.00
C THR A 171 5.14 14.02 -24.64
N SER A 172 4.49 13.98 -23.47
CA SER A 172 3.65 15.03 -22.90
C SER A 172 4.05 15.23 -21.43
N ARG A 173 3.79 16.43 -20.89
CA ARG A 173 3.98 16.70 -19.45
C ARG A 173 2.92 16.02 -18.61
N THR A 174 1.73 15.89 -19.17
CA THR A 174 0.56 15.27 -18.55
C THR A 174 0.27 13.96 -19.26
N GLY A 175 -0.02 12.91 -18.49
CA GLY A 175 -0.23 11.57 -19.00
C GLY A 175 0.87 10.61 -18.56
N PRO A 176 0.84 9.37 -19.09
CA PRO A 176 1.72 8.32 -18.61
C PRO A 176 3.16 8.60 -19.00
N PHE A 177 4.04 8.47 -18.02
CA PHE A 177 5.47 8.38 -18.25
C PHE A 177 5.84 6.91 -18.49
N SER A 178 6.79 6.69 -19.40
CA SER A 178 7.38 5.38 -19.65
C SER A 178 8.52 5.13 -18.68
N PHE A 179 8.78 3.86 -18.41
CA PHE A 179 9.90 3.36 -17.61
C PHE A 179 9.79 3.63 -16.10
N GLY A 180 8.58 3.91 -15.59
CA GLY A 180 8.36 3.85 -14.14
C GLY A 180 8.81 2.52 -13.58
N ASP A 181 9.55 2.57 -12.48
CA ASP A 181 10.06 1.43 -11.71
C ASP A 181 11.12 0.60 -12.45
N VAL A 182 11.56 1.06 -13.63
CA VAL A 182 12.62 0.43 -14.39
C VAL A 182 13.89 1.21 -14.14
N PHE A 183 14.90 0.54 -13.60
CA PHE A 183 16.12 1.22 -13.19
C PHE A 183 17.34 0.71 -13.94
N ALA A 184 18.19 1.65 -14.39
CA ALA A 184 19.39 1.40 -15.16
C ALA A 184 20.54 2.28 -14.67
N THR A 185 21.70 1.67 -14.41
CA THR A 185 22.93 2.44 -14.10
C THR A 185 23.74 2.80 -15.35
N SER A 186 23.41 2.18 -16.49
CA SER A 186 24.02 2.40 -17.80
C SER A 186 23.02 2.07 -18.93
N MET A 187 23.28 2.57 -20.14
CA MET A 187 22.48 2.24 -21.33
C MET A 187 22.82 0.85 -21.91
N THR A 188 23.74 0.11 -21.31
CA THR A 188 24.12 -1.23 -21.76
C THR A 188 23.12 -2.24 -21.25
N GLY A 189 22.46 -2.98 -22.15
CA GLY A 189 21.54 -4.07 -21.80
C GLY A 189 20.19 -3.64 -21.21
N ASN A 190 19.92 -2.34 -21.01
CA ASN A 190 18.69 -1.85 -20.40
C ASN A 190 18.02 -0.75 -21.26
N PRO A 191 16.84 -0.99 -21.87
CA PRO A 191 16.32 -0.20 -22.98
C PRO A 191 15.34 0.89 -22.52
N GLN A 192 15.66 1.64 -21.45
CA GLN A 192 14.94 2.87 -21.09
C GLN A 192 15.10 3.95 -22.20
N VAL A 193 14.47 3.70 -23.35
CA VAL A 193 14.73 4.36 -24.62
C VAL A 193 13.42 4.81 -25.25
N LEU A 194 13.15 6.11 -25.19
CA LEU A 194 12.05 6.72 -25.92
C LEU A 194 12.53 7.16 -27.31
N THR A 195 12.03 6.52 -28.37
CA THR A 195 12.38 6.89 -29.74
C THR A 195 11.33 7.80 -30.37
N ARG A 196 11.78 8.91 -30.97
CA ARG A 196 10.96 9.86 -31.72
C ARG A 196 11.52 10.06 -33.11
N ARG A 197 10.63 10.15 -34.10
CA ARG A 197 10.96 10.47 -35.49
C ARG A 197 10.39 11.84 -35.82
N ALA A 198 11.16 12.64 -36.55
CA ALA A 198 10.66 13.92 -37.04
C ALA A 198 11.39 14.35 -38.31
N ALA A 199 10.76 15.28 -39.04
CA ALA A 199 11.31 15.83 -40.26
C ALA A 199 12.40 16.89 -39.95
N ARG A 200 13.24 17.18 -40.94
CA ARG A 200 14.20 18.29 -40.89
C ARG A 200 13.47 19.62 -40.61
N GLY A 201 14.06 20.46 -39.76
CA GLY A 201 13.51 21.76 -39.37
C GLY A 201 12.48 21.70 -38.23
N THR A 202 12.06 20.50 -37.81
CA THR A 202 11.07 20.33 -36.74
C THR A 202 11.73 20.11 -35.38
N ALA A 203 11.00 20.44 -34.32
CA ALA A 203 11.40 20.18 -32.95
C ALA A 203 10.59 19.03 -32.36
N VAL A 204 11.28 18.07 -31.76
CA VAL A 204 10.70 17.04 -30.89
C VAL A 204 10.75 17.55 -29.46
N THR A 205 9.62 17.49 -28.76
CA THR A 205 9.58 17.78 -27.32
C THR A 205 9.31 16.48 -26.56
N THR A 206 10.10 16.23 -25.53
CA THR A 206 9.90 15.16 -24.56
C THR A 206 10.04 15.72 -23.15
N PHE A 207 9.57 14.98 -22.17
CA PHE A 207 9.65 15.32 -20.75
C PHE A 207 10.45 14.25 -20.03
N VAL A 208 11.33 14.70 -19.14
CA VAL A 208 12.18 13.87 -18.30
C VAL A 208 11.69 13.99 -16.87
N ARG A 209 11.09 12.90 -16.43
CA ARG A 209 10.85 12.44 -15.05
C ARG A 209 12.10 12.50 -14.19
N ILE A 210 12.10 13.19 -13.06
CA ILE A 210 13.11 12.95 -12.02
C ILE A 210 12.36 12.71 -10.73
N GLU A 211 12.17 11.45 -10.38
CA GLU A 211 11.41 11.05 -9.20
C GLU A 211 12.34 10.64 -8.05
N ASN A 212 11.89 10.92 -6.84
CA ASN A 212 12.57 10.54 -5.62
C ASN A 212 11.92 9.31 -5.01
N ASP A 213 12.45 8.14 -5.34
CA ASP A 213 12.01 6.88 -4.74
C ASP A 213 12.74 6.57 -3.44
N ARG A 214 13.40 7.55 -2.83
CA ARG A 214 14.03 7.35 -1.51
C ARG A 214 13.12 7.80 -0.38
N PRO A 215 13.30 7.21 0.81
CA PRO A 215 12.74 7.79 2.01
C PRO A 215 13.37 9.16 2.27
N GLY A 216 12.54 10.09 2.71
CA GLY A 216 12.95 11.46 3.03
C GLY A 216 13.27 12.32 1.81
N VAL A 217 13.83 13.50 2.10
CA VAL A 217 14.16 14.50 1.08
C VAL A 217 15.50 14.17 0.44
N ASP A 218 15.59 14.23 -0.90
CA ASP A 218 16.84 14.12 -1.64
C ASP A 218 17.01 15.26 -2.65
N SER A 219 18.21 15.40 -3.19
CA SER A 219 18.52 16.29 -4.30
C SER A 219 19.24 15.51 -5.38
N PHE A 220 19.07 15.90 -6.64
CA PHE A 220 19.59 15.13 -7.76
C PHE A 220 20.46 15.97 -8.68
N LYS A 221 21.66 15.45 -8.99
CA LYS A 221 22.48 15.99 -10.09
C LYS A 221 21.99 15.39 -11.41
N VAL A 222 21.79 16.25 -12.41
CA VAL A 222 21.34 15.86 -13.74
C VAL A 222 22.46 16.12 -14.75
N LYS A 223 22.81 15.10 -15.51
CA LYS A 223 23.75 15.19 -16.64
C LYS A 223 23.03 14.78 -17.92
N GLY A 224 23.09 15.63 -18.95
CA GLY A 224 22.50 15.36 -20.26
C GLY A 224 23.49 15.53 -21.40
N VAL A 225 23.06 15.16 -22.60
CA VAL A 225 23.83 15.31 -23.85
C VAL A 225 23.44 16.62 -24.53
N GLY A 226 24.44 17.42 -24.90
CA GLY A 226 24.22 18.69 -25.60
C GLY A 226 23.98 18.55 -27.10
N SER A 227 23.82 19.70 -27.75
CA SER A 227 23.73 19.85 -29.20
C SER A 227 24.93 19.20 -29.92
N GLY A 228 24.70 18.74 -31.15
CA GLY A 228 25.74 18.15 -31.99
C GLY A 228 25.17 17.32 -33.13
N ASN A 229 25.99 17.01 -34.13
CA ASN A 229 25.63 16.20 -35.31
C ASN A 229 24.39 16.73 -36.06
N GLY A 230 24.20 18.06 -36.09
CA GLY A 230 23.04 18.71 -36.71
C GLY A 230 21.77 18.74 -35.85
N TYR A 231 21.82 18.32 -34.58
CA TYR A 231 20.70 18.41 -33.64
C TYR A 231 20.97 19.49 -32.59
N THR A 232 19.99 20.37 -32.37
CA THR A 232 20.04 21.37 -31.29
C THR A 232 19.21 20.89 -30.12
N VAL A 233 19.81 20.80 -28.94
CA VAL A 233 19.17 20.29 -27.72
C VAL A 233 19.01 21.43 -26.72
N ARG A 234 17.81 21.54 -26.12
CA ARG A 234 17.54 22.44 -25.00
C ARG A 234 16.85 21.69 -23.86
N TYR A 235 17.30 21.91 -22.64
CA TYR A 235 16.66 21.46 -21.40
C TYR A 235 16.03 22.66 -20.70
N LEU A 236 14.76 22.56 -20.33
CA LEU A 236 13.98 23.65 -19.74
C LEU A 236 13.34 23.18 -18.43
N ARG A 237 13.50 23.96 -17.36
CA ARG A 237 12.71 23.83 -16.13
C ARG A 237 11.65 24.92 -16.14
N GLY A 238 10.40 24.54 -16.39
CA GLY A 238 9.35 25.51 -16.72
C GLY A 238 9.72 26.27 -18.01
N THR A 239 9.94 27.57 -17.90
CA THR A 239 10.40 28.45 -18.98
C THR A 239 11.92 28.72 -18.95
N THR A 240 12.60 28.39 -17.86
CA THR A 240 14.03 28.66 -17.66
C THR A 240 14.88 27.65 -18.43
N ASP A 241 15.80 28.14 -19.25
CA ASP A 241 16.78 27.31 -19.95
C ASP A 241 17.91 26.90 -19.01
N VAL A 242 18.05 25.60 -18.79
CA VAL A 242 19.06 24.99 -17.91
C VAL A 242 20.06 24.14 -18.69
N THR A 243 20.09 24.27 -20.02
CA THR A 243 20.87 23.42 -20.94
C THR A 243 22.35 23.41 -20.60
N ALA A 244 22.96 24.58 -20.41
CA ALA A 244 24.39 24.68 -20.11
C ALA A 244 24.74 23.92 -18.82
N ALA A 245 23.94 24.07 -17.77
CA ALA A 245 24.14 23.40 -16.49
C ALA A 245 23.93 21.87 -16.58
N VAL A 246 22.89 21.42 -17.30
CA VAL A 246 22.62 20.00 -17.53
C VAL A 246 23.73 19.35 -18.36
N VAL A 247 24.22 20.02 -19.40
CA VAL A 247 25.31 19.51 -20.24
C VAL A 247 26.64 19.55 -19.50
N ALA A 248 26.89 20.52 -18.63
CA ALA A 248 28.06 20.54 -17.75
C ALA A 248 27.97 19.45 -16.65
N GLY A 249 26.76 19.04 -16.25
CA GLY A 249 26.53 18.14 -15.11
C GLY A 249 26.52 18.87 -13.77
N THR A 250 26.33 20.18 -13.80
CA THR A 250 26.26 21.04 -12.61
C THR A 250 24.81 21.33 -12.20
N TYR A 251 23.84 21.08 -13.08
CA TYR A 251 22.43 21.25 -12.76
C TYR A 251 22.01 20.31 -11.62
N THR A 252 21.39 20.89 -10.61
CA THR A 252 20.87 20.17 -9.44
C THR A 252 19.40 20.50 -9.29
N VAL A 253 18.59 19.48 -9.13
CA VAL A 253 17.25 19.59 -8.55
C VAL A 253 17.39 19.46 -7.04
N THR A 254 16.85 20.40 -6.28
CA THR A 254 16.98 20.43 -4.82
C THR A 254 15.70 20.03 -4.13
N ASP A 255 15.85 19.46 -2.94
CA ASP A 255 14.80 19.26 -1.94
C ASP A 255 13.53 18.58 -2.46
N VAL A 256 13.70 17.48 -3.19
CA VAL A 256 12.59 16.65 -3.66
C VAL A 256 12.15 15.76 -2.51
N PRO A 257 10.91 15.87 -2.01
CA PRO A 257 10.39 14.99 -0.96
C PRO A 257 10.27 13.55 -1.46
N ALA A 258 10.11 12.59 -0.55
CA ALA A 258 9.82 11.20 -0.92
C ALA A 258 8.53 11.12 -1.77
N GLY A 259 8.56 10.36 -2.87
CA GLY A 259 7.47 10.31 -3.86
C GLY A 259 7.27 11.60 -4.65
N GLY A 260 8.10 12.62 -4.39
CA GLY A 260 8.11 13.85 -5.15
C GLY A 260 8.86 13.70 -6.47
N HIS A 261 8.53 14.56 -7.43
CA HIS A 261 9.20 14.56 -8.71
C HIS A 261 9.43 15.98 -9.28
N VAL A 262 10.37 16.06 -10.22
CA VAL A 262 10.69 17.26 -10.98
C VAL A 262 10.82 16.95 -12.46
N ASP A 263 9.96 17.57 -13.27
CA ASP A 263 10.01 17.42 -14.71
C ASP A 263 10.97 18.44 -15.38
N LEU A 264 11.78 17.96 -16.31
CA LEU A 264 12.47 18.80 -17.31
C LEU A 264 11.86 18.61 -18.69
N LYS A 265 11.65 19.69 -19.43
CA LYS A 265 11.30 19.62 -20.85
C LYS A 265 12.58 19.57 -21.68
N MET A 266 12.76 18.51 -22.46
CA MET A 266 13.83 18.39 -23.44
C MET A 266 13.28 18.66 -24.85
N LYS A 267 13.77 19.71 -25.49
CA LYS A 267 13.42 20.10 -26.86
C LYS A 267 14.61 19.84 -27.78
N VAL A 268 14.39 19.05 -28.83
CA VAL A 268 15.41 18.64 -29.79
C VAL A 268 15.00 19.09 -31.18
N THR A 269 15.72 20.05 -31.75
CA THR A 269 15.44 20.56 -33.11
C THR A 269 16.38 19.90 -34.10
N ILE A 270 15.82 19.32 -35.16
CA ILE A 270 16.59 18.69 -36.24
C ILE A 270 17.01 19.78 -37.22
N GLY A 271 18.28 20.17 -37.19
CA GLY A 271 18.83 21.18 -38.06
C GLY A 271 18.99 20.72 -39.52
N THR A 272 19.33 21.65 -40.39
CA THR A 272 19.51 21.38 -41.83
C THR A 272 20.63 20.40 -42.13
N ASN A 273 21.64 20.38 -41.26
CA ASN A 273 22.88 19.62 -41.43
C ASN A 273 22.81 18.21 -40.85
N ALA A 274 21.72 17.83 -40.17
CA ALA A 274 21.53 16.46 -39.69
C ALA A 274 21.31 15.52 -40.89
N PRO A 275 22.10 14.45 -41.13
CA PRO A 275 21.93 13.55 -42.28
C PRO A 275 20.61 12.77 -42.25
N ARG A 276 20.03 12.43 -43.41
CA ARG A 276 18.75 11.70 -43.47
C ARG A 276 18.96 10.30 -42.88
N GLY A 277 18.02 9.82 -42.07
CA GLY A 277 18.13 8.54 -41.38
C GLY A 277 19.06 8.56 -40.15
N SER A 278 19.81 9.65 -39.91
CA SER A 278 20.65 9.77 -38.71
C SER A 278 19.80 9.78 -37.44
N THR A 279 20.42 9.37 -36.34
CA THR A 279 19.79 9.33 -35.02
C THR A 279 20.71 9.99 -34.01
N ARG A 280 20.16 10.90 -33.20
CA ARG A 280 20.84 11.44 -32.02
C ARG A 280 20.31 10.72 -30.78
N ALA A 281 21.22 10.06 -30.07
CA ALA A 281 20.94 9.46 -28.77
C ALA A 281 21.27 10.48 -27.67
N LEU A 282 20.28 10.80 -26.85
CA LEU A 282 20.36 11.82 -25.79
C LEU A 282 20.13 11.12 -24.45
N THR A 283 21.20 10.60 -23.87
CA THR A 283 21.17 10.01 -22.53
C THR A 283 21.04 11.12 -21.48
N VAL A 284 20.16 10.89 -20.52
CA VAL A 284 20.06 11.69 -19.29
C VAL A 284 20.39 10.76 -18.12
N THR A 285 21.31 11.22 -17.28
CA THR A 285 21.72 10.54 -16.06
C THR A 285 21.31 11.39 -14.87
N VAL A 286 20.62 10.78 -13.91
CA VAL A 286 20.23 11.41 -12.66
C VAL A 286 20.93 10.68 -11.53
N LYS A 287 21.57 11.44 -10.65
CA LYS A 287 22.36 10.90 -9.54
C LYS A 287 21.93 11.53 -8.23
N SER A 288 21.64 10.71 -7.22
CA SER A 288 21.35 11.19 -5.87
C SER A 288 22.56 11.95 -5.30
N LYS A 289 22.28 13.07 -4.62
CA LYS A 289 23.29 13.82 -3.87
C LYS A 289 23.47 13.28 -2.47
N THR A 290 22.42 12.72 -1.87
CA THR A 290 22.46 12.12 -0.54
C THR A 290 23.20 10.77 -0.56
N VAL A 291 22.89 9.88 -1.50
CA VAL A 291 23.59 8.62 -1.71
C VAL A 291 24.31 8.66 -3.06
N LYS A 292 25.60 9.01 -3.03
CA LYS A 292 26.37 9.28 -4.26
C LYS A 292 26.72 8.03 -5.07
N THR A 293 26.29 6.84 -4.67
CA THR A 293 26.54 5.59 -5.41
C THR A 293 25.39 5.23 -6.34
N ILE A 294 24.18 5.70 -6.05
CA ILE A 294 22.99 5.38 -6.83
C ILE A 294 22.71 6.45 -7.89
N LYS A 295 22.23 5.98 -9.03
CA LYS A 295 21.86 6.78 -10.19
C LYS A 295 20.88 5.99 -11.03
N ASP A 296 20.20 6.70 -11.89
CA ASP A 296 19.40 6.12 -12.95
C ASP A 296 19.66 6.83 -14.29
N VAL A 297 19.44 6.11 -15.39
CA VAL A 297 19.72 6.59 -16.75
C VAL A 297 18.60 6.20 -17.72
N ALA A 298 18.20 7.18 -18.53
CA ALA A 298 17.27 6.98 -19.63
C ALA A 298 17.76 7.70 -20.89
N GLN A 299 17.24 7.35 -22.06
CA GLN A 299 17.69 7.90 -23.33
C GLN A 299 16.52 8.28 -24.24
N VAL A 300 16.59 9.48 -24.81
CA VAL A 300 15.72 9.84 -25.94
C VAL A 300 16.50 9.69 -27.23
N ARG A 301 15.97 8.93 -28.18
CA ARG A 301 16.52 8.80 -29.54
C ARG A 301 15.70 9.63 -30.50
N VAL A 302 16.30 10.65 -31.10
CA VAL A 302 15.66 11.47 -32.13
C VAL A 302 16.21 11.09 -33.48
N LYS A 303 15.38 10.44 -34.30
CA LYS A 303 15.73 9.99 -35.65
C LYS A 303 15.20 10.98 -36.69
N ARG A 304 16.08 11.42 -37.60
CA ARG A 304 15.68 12.20 -38.78
C ARG A 304 15.02 11.24 -39.78
N ALA A 305 13.75 11.51 -40.10
CA ALA A 305 13.02 10.83 -41.19
C ALA A 305 13.54 11.21 -42.58
#